data_AF-A0A6J7NYW7-F1
#
_entry.id   AF-A0A6J7NYW7-F1
#
_cell.length_a   1.000
_cell.length_b   1.000
_cell.length_c   1.000
_cell.angle_alpha   90.00
_cell.angle_beta   90.00
_cell.angle_gamma   90.00
#
_symmetry.space_group_name_H-M   'P 1'
#
loop_
_entity.id
_entity.type
_entity.pdbx_description
1 polymer ?
#
loop_
_entity_poly.entity_id
_entity_poly.type
_entity_poly.pdbx_seq_one_letter_code
_entity_poly.pdbx_strand_id
1 'polypeptide(L)' 'MTRVLIDSTNGDDTWTTIGVSPNIIEASWMALIDAVVFGLLLAGS' A
#
# COMPACT_ATOMS: atom_id res chain seq x y z
N MET A 1 -15.22 -4.37 -10.71
CA MET A 1 -14.04 -4.65 -9.86
C MET A 1 -13.15 -3.41 -9.89
N THR A 2 -12.75 -2.89 -8.74
CA THR A 2 -11.93 -1.67 -8.61
C THR A 2 -10.54 -2.05 -8.12
N ARG A 3 -9.52 -1.40 -8.69
CA ARG A 3 -8.11 -1.60 -8.33
C ARG A 3 -7.51 -0.26 -7.92
N VAL A 4 -6.89 -0.20 -6.75
CA VAL A 4 -6.21 0.99 -6.23
C VAL A 4 -4.73 0.65 -6.09
N LEU A 5 -3.88 1.53 -6.61
CA LEU A 5 -2.42 1.47 -6.42
C LEU A 5 -2.02 2.60 -5.48
N ILE A 6 -1.14 2.30 -4.54
CA ILE A 6 -0.51 3.29 -3.66
C ILE A 6 1.00 3.16 -3.81
N ASP A 7 1.64 4.24 -4.23
CA ASP A 7 3.09 4.39 -4.22
C ASP A 7 3.50 5.06 -2.91
N SER A 8 4.54 4.53 -2.27
CA SER A 8 5.06 4.98 -0.98
C SER A 8 6.58 5.04 -1.02
N THR A 9 7.14 5.93 -0.21
CA THR A 9 8.59 6.09 -0.07
C THR A 9 8.93 6.56 1.34
N ASN A 10 10.07 6.12 1.85
CA ASN A 10 10.66 6.61 3.10
C ASN A 10 11.79 7.65 2.86
N GLY A 11 12.04 8.03 1.60
CA GLY A 11 13.14 8.90 1.18
C GLY A 11 14.33 8.15 0.56
N ASP A 12 14.56 6.90 0.96
CA ASP A 12 15.66 6.05 0.48
C ASP A 12 15.14 4.92 -0.43
N ASP A 13 14.06 4.27 -0.02
CA ASP A 13 13.36 3.20 -0.72
C ASP A 13 11.99 3.66 -1.22
N THR A 14 11.53 3.03 -2.30
CA THR A 14 10.20 3.23 -2.88
C THR A 14 9.52 1.88 -3.04
N TRP A 15 8.22 1.81 -2.77
CA TRP A 15 7.42 0.60 -2.95
C TRP A 15 5.99 0.92 -3.36
N THR A 16 5.36 -0.06 -4.00
CA THR A 16 3.98 0.05 -4.48
C THR A 16 3.14 -1.07 -3.89
N THR A 17 1.94 -0.75 -3.42
CA THR A 17 0.94 -1.72 -2.97
C THR A 17 -0.34 -1.62 -3.79
N ILE A 18 -1.07 -2.74 -3.86
CA ILE A 18 -2.29 -2.85 -4.68
C ILE A 18 -3.41 -3.42 -3.83
N GLY A 19 -4.55 -2.73 -3.81
CA GLY A 19 -5.81 -3.21 -3.25
C GLY A 19 -6.84 -3.48 -4.34
N VAL A 20 -7.56 -4.60 -4.23
CA VAL A 20 -8.57 -5.01 -5.22
C VAL A 20 -9.88 -5.37 -4.53
N SER A 21 -10.93 -4.60 -4.77
CA SER A 21 -12.28 -4.86 -4.25
C SER A 21 -13.34 -4.26 -5.18
N PRO A 22 -14.60 -4.76 -5.18
CA PRO A 22 -15.73 -4.05 -5.79
C PRO A 22 -15.97 -2.64 -5.21
N ASN A 23 -15.61 -2.40 -3.94
CA ASN A 23 -15.77 -1.12 -3.26
C ASN A 23 -14.45 -0.34 -3.22
N ILE A 24 -14.47 0.93 -3.61
CA ILE A 24 -13.26 1.75 -3.66
C ILE A 24 -12.69 2.06 -2.27
N ILE A 25 -13.53 2.19 -1.24
CA ILE A 25 -13.10 2.44 0.14
C ILE A 25 -12.32 1.22 0.66
N GLU A 26 -12.84 0.03 0.43
CA GLU A 26 -12.19 -1.22 0.83
C GLU A 26 -10.88 -1.46 0.06
N ALA A 27 -10.89 -1.25 -1.27
CA ALA A 27 -9.68 -1.34 -2.08
C ALA A 27 -8.59 -0.36 -1.59
N SER A 28 -8.98 0.87 -1.22
CA SER A 28 -8.06 1.88 -0.71
C SER A 28 -7.52 1.50 0.68
N TRP A 29 -8.37 0.98 1.56
CA TRP A 29 -7.97 0.56 2.91
C TRP A 29 -6.96 -0.58 2.89
N MET A 30 -7.18 -1.60 2.04
CA MET A 30 -6.24 -2.71 1.89
C MET A 30 -4.88 -2.24 1.37
N ALA A 31 -4.87 -1.44 0.29
CA ALA A 31 -3.63 -0.92 -0.27
C ALA A 31 -2.85 -0.09 0.76
N LEU A 32 -3.55 0.70 1.58
CA LEU A 32 -2.94 1.58 2.58
C LEU A 32 -2.32 0.79 3.74
N ILE A 33 -3.04 -0.19 4.30
CA ILE A 33 -2.49 -1.04 5.37
C ILE A 33 -1.21 -1.73 4.86
N ASP A 34 -1.28 -2.34 3.67
CA ASP A 34 -0.13 -3.04 3.10
C ASP A 34 1.05 -2.09 2.90
N ALA A 35 0.80 -0.85 2.47
CA ALA A 35 1.86 0.15 2.29
C ALA A 35 2.57 0.48 3.60
N VAL A 36 1.82 0.69 4.69
CA VAL A 36 2.39 0.99 6.01
C VAL A 36 3.13 -0.21 6.59
N VAL A 37 2.55 -1.41 6.50
CA VAL A 37 3.18 -2.65 7.00
C VAL A 37 4.50 -2.90 6.27
N PHE A 38 4.51 -2.76 4.95
CA PHE A 38 5.74 -2.92 4.17
C PHE A 38 6.78 -1.86 4.52
N GLY A 39 6.37 -0.60 4.69
CA GLY A 39 7.27 0.47 5.14
C GLY A 39 7.90 0.20 6.50
N LEU A 40 7.15 -0.37 7.45
CA LEU A 40 7.68 -0.75 8.77
C LEU A 40 8.66 -1.93 8.68
N LEU A 41 8.40 -2.89 7.79
CA LEU A 41 9.34 -4.00 7.54
C LEU A 41 10.66 -3.51 6.94
N LEU A 42 10.61 -2.55 6.01
CA LEU A 42 11.81 -1.91 5.45
C LEU A 42 12.59 -1.11 6.50
N ALA A 43 11.91 -0.40 7.39
CA ALA A 43 12.57 0.40 8.42
C ALA A 43 13.25 -0.44 9.53
N GLY A 44 12.85 -1.70 9.68
CA GLY A 44 13.35 -2.61 10.71
C GLY A 44 14.52 -3.52 10.28
N SER A 45 14.98 -3.41 9.03
CA SER A 45 16.08 -4.22 8.45
C SER A 45 17.42 -3.51 8.44
#